data_AF-A0A1I6S729-F1
#
_entry.id   AF-A0A1I6S729-F1
#
_cell.length_a   1.000
_cell.length_b   1.000
_cell.length_c   1.000
_cell.angle_alpha   90.00
_cell.angle_beta   90.00
_cell.angle_gamma   90.00
#
_symmetry.space_group_name_H-M   'P 1'
#
loop_
_entity.id
_entity.type
_entity.pdbx_description
1 polymer ?
#
loop_
_entity_poly.entity_id
_entity_poly.type
_entity_poly.pdbx_seq_one_letter_code
_entity_poly.pdbx_strand_id
1 'polypeptide(L)'
;MSAEESAGSLHTLETFRVTRTVAAQWVVVSTIGFFAFGYLFAGVRAWLRGRPLEPIVLPISAHPTTLEFLGGFGLLVALVIALHEAIHGLAMSAFGREPTYGFGLSHVIVPYAYADSDGGYTRDQMLAVLLAPVIGISALGVLVMSAYPSPVLVVALAANAAGSIGDLWMASILVRFPEGVRVGPLPDRAPDGRGMGIYGSSASQGRVTARSRLASAFLVGAVGTLVLLVVGMVGTVLLSLALGTGTVVVGDPDGRWFLFAHEISRETRQVRLRIGVEVILAAMSLGGALWTVTVGGVELLRS
;
A
#
# COMPACT_ATOMS: atom_id res chain seq x y z
N MET A 1 -24.27 47.38 13.66
CA MET A 1 -23.75 45.99 13.74
C MET A 1 -24.63 45.14 12.84
N SER A 2 -24.25 45.03 11.57
CA SER A 2 -25.00 44.33 10.53
C SER A 2 -24.79 42.82 10.65
N ALA A 3 -25.85 42.07 10.42
CA ALA A 3 -25.93 40.61 10.46
C ALA A 3 -25.21 39.91 9.28
N GLU A 4 -24.05 40.43 8.86
CA GLU A 4 -23.24 39.89 7.75
C GLU A 4 -21.90 39.28 8.21
N GLU A 5 -21.58 39.30 9.51
CA GLU A 5 -20.26 38.89 10.03
C GLU A 5 -20.26 37.51 10.74
N SER A 6 -21.20 36.62 10.41
CA SER A 6 -21.28 35.26 10.99
C SER A 6 -21.49 34.14 9.96
N ALA A 7 -21.07 34.34 8.72
CA ALA A 7 -20.79 33.23 7.80
C ALA A 7 -19.30 32.92 7.93
N GLY A 8 -18.92 32.13 8.94
CA GLY A 8 -17.52 31.81 9.23
C GLY A 8 -16.79 31.32 7.98
N SER A 9 -15.86 32.12 7.49
CA SER A 9 -15.04 31.77 6.32
C SER A 9 -14.32 30.46 6.61
N LEU A 10 -14.58 29.42 5.80
CA LEU A 10 -13.80 28.20 5.86
C LEU A 10 -12.34 28.54 5.54
N HIS A 11 -11.46 28.34 6.51
CA HIS A 11 -10.04 28.55 6.33
C HIS A 11 -9.37 27.25 5.88
N THR A 12 -8.30 27.38 5.10
CA THR A 12 -7.42 26.25 4.77
C THR A 12 -6.73 25.80 6.05
N LEU A 13 -7.05 24.59 6.51
CA LEU A 13 -6.45 23.99 7.69
C LEU A 13 -5.15 23.28 7.35
N GLU A 14 -5.15 22.51 6.25
CA GLU A 14 -3.99 21.78 5.79
C GLU A 14 -4.06 21.63 4.26
N THR A 15 -2.90 21.61 3.60
CA THR A 15 -2.79 21.31 2.18
C THR A 15 -1.93 20.08 1.97
N PHE A 16 -2.42 19.17 1.16
CA PHE A 16 -1.71 17.97 0.75
C PHE A 16 -1.15 18.23 -0.63
N ARG A 17 0.17 18.14 -0.75
CA ARG A 17 0.87 18.23 -2.03
C ARG A 17 1.66 16.95 -2.23
N VAL A 18 1.48 16.34 -3.39
CA VAL A 18 2.27 15.15 -3.76
C VAL A 18 3.64 15.62 -4.21
N THR A 19 4.55 15.80 -3.25
CA THR A 19 5.93 16.20 -3.54
C THR A 19 6.71 15.05 -4.17
N ARG A 20 7.90 15.33 -4.74
CA ARG A 20 8.79 14.28 -5.27
C ARG A 20 9.16 13.24 -4.20
N THR A 21 9.42 13.70 -2.97
CA THR A 21 9.77 12.83 -1.85
C THR A 21 8.61 11.93 -1.46
N VAL A 22 7.38 12.47 -1.36
CA VAL A 22 6.18 11.68 -1.06
C VAL A 22 5.92 10.65 -2.16
N ALA A 23 6.03 11.05 -3.43
CA ALA A 23 5.87 10.13 -4.55
C ALA A 23 6.91 9.00 -4.51
N ALA A 24 8.18 9.30 -4.22
CA ALA A 24 9.23 8.29 -4.08
C ALA A 24 8.96 7.34 -2.89
N GLN A 25 8.50 7.88 -1.76
CA GLN A 25 8.08 7.07 -0.60
C GLN A 25 6.94 6.13 -0.98
N TRP A 26 5.91 6.62 -1.67
CA TRP A 26 4.80 5.79 -2.14
C TRP A 26 5.28 4.67 -3.07
N VAL A 27 6.16 4.94 -4.03
CA VAL A 27 6.71 3.89 -4.90
C VAL A 27 7.40 2.78 -4.09
N VAL A 28 8.21 3.15 -3.10
CA VAL A 28 8.90 2.18 -2.24
C VAL A 28 7.90 1.37 -1.42
N VAL A 29 6.96 2.05 -0.76
CA VAL A 29 5.95 1.41 0.09
C VAL A 29 5.01 0.54 -0.75
N SER A 30 4.63 0.97 -1.96
CA SER A 30 3.82 0.19 -2.91
C SER A 30 4.55 -1.03 -3.43
N THR A 31 5.85 -0.94 -3.68
CA THR A 31 6.65 -2.10 -4.09
C THR A 31 6.67 -3.15 -2.97
N ILE A 32 6.96 -2.73 -1.73
CA ILE A 32 6.96 -3.64 -0.57
C ILE A 32 5.54 -4.19 -0.31
N GLY A 33 4.54 -3.31 -0.36
CA GLY A 33 3.14 -3.61 -0.20
C GLY A 33 2.65 -4.64 -1.20
N PHE A 34 3.06 -4.54 -2.47
CA PHE A 34 2.70 -5.52 -3.50
C PHE A 34 3.11 -6.94 -3.11
N PHE A 35 4.34 -7.15 -2.64
CA PHE A 35 4.78 -8.48 -2.20
C PHE A 35 4.09 -8.92 -0.91
N ALA A 36 3.91 -8.01 0.06
CA ALA A 36 3.23 -8.32 1.31
C ALA A 36 1.75 -8.72 1.08
N PHE A 37 1.01 -7.95 0.27
CA PHE A 37 -0.36 -8.25 -0.10
C PHE A 37 -0.45 -9.48 -1.02
N GLY A 38 0.50 -9.67 -1.93
CA GLY A 38 0.59 -10.90 -2.73
C GLY A 38 0.70 -12.14 -1.85
N TYR A 39 1.52 -12.07 -0.81
CA TYR A 39 1.64 -13.16 0.15
C TYR A 39 0.37 -13.35 0.99
N LEU A 40 -0.26 -12.26 1.44
CA LEU A 40 -1.55 -12.28 2.14
C LEU A 40 -2.63 -12.98 1.30
N PHE A 41 -2.84 -12.54 0.06
CA PHE A 41 -3.85 -13.12 -0.83
C PHE A 41 -3.51 -14.54 -1.28
N ALA A 42 -2.22 -14.90 -1.39
CA ALA A 42 -1.80 -16.28 -1.59
C ALA A 42 -2.19 -17.15 -0.38
N GLY A 43 -2.05 -16.65 0.84
CA GLY A 43 -2.52 -17.28 2.07
C GLY A 43 -4.04 -17.45 2.10
N VAL A 44 -4.80 -16.41 1.75
CA VAL A 44 -6.27 -16.49 1.59
C VAL A 44 -6.65 -17.56 0.58
N ARG A 45 -5.99 -17.59 -0.59
CA ARG A 45 -6.19 -18.62 -1.61
C ARG A 45 -5.91 -20.03 -1.06
N ALA A 46 -4.82 -20.20 -0.34
CA ALA A 46 -4.44 -21.50 0.24
C ALA A 46 -5.49 -21.97 1.25
N TRP A 47 -5.94 -21.07 2.12
CA TRP A 47 -7.03 -21.30 3.07
C TRP A 47 -8.34 -21.69 2.38
N LEU A 48 -8.77 -20.94 1.35
CA LEU A 48 -9.96 -21.26 0.54
C LEU A 48 -9.89 -22.65 -0.11
N ARG A 49 -8.69 -23.15 -0.40
CA ARG A 49 -8.46 -24.48 -0.98
C ARG A 49 -8.26 -25.59 0.05
N GLY A 50 -8.22 -25.26 1.35
CA GLY A 50 -7.87 -26.19 2.41
C GLY A 50 -6.45 -26.77 2.26
N ARG A 51 -5.51 -26.00 1.71
CA ARG A 51 -4.13 -26.43 1.46
C ARG A 51 -3.14 -25.53 2.21
N PRO A 52 -1.96 -26.04 2.57
CA PRO A 52 -0.89 -25.19 3.05
C PRO A 52 -0.45 -24.23 1.94
N LEU A 53 0.13 -23.10 2.34
CA LEU A 53 0.68 -22.14 1.39
C LEU A 53 1.88 -22.75 0.66
N GLU A 54 1.76 -22.83 -0.67
CA GLU A 54 2.78 -23.43 -1.52
C GLU A 54 4.01 -22.51 -1.64
N PRO A 55 5.23 -23.08 -1.75
CA PRO A 55 6.42 -22.31 -2.08
C PRO A 55 6.27 -21.55 -3.40
N ILE A 56 6.92 -20.39 -3.52
CA ILE A 56 7.00 -19.67 -4.80
C ILE A 56 8.00 -20.40 -5.67
N VAL A 57 7.56 -20.89 -6.83
CA VAL A 57 8.42 -21.62 -7.77
C VAL A 57 8.60 -20.78 -9.04
N LEU A 58 9.84 -20.45 -9.37
CA LEU A 58 10.21 -19.69 -10.56
C LEU A 58 11.01 -20.59 -11.53
N PRO A 59 10.57 -20.78 -12.77
CA PRO A 59 11.33 -21.57 -13.75
C PRO A 59 12.57 -20.82 -14.23
N ILE A 60 13.66 -21.55 -14.47
CA ILE A 60 14.90 -21.06 -15.07
C ILE A 60 14.84 -21.32 -16.59
N SER A 61 14.10 -20.47 -17.31
CA SER A 61 13.91 -20.55 -18.77
C SER A 61 14.99 -19.78 -19.56
N ALA A 62 15.30 -20.24 -20.78
CA ALA A 62 16.31 -19.68 -21.69
C ALA A 62 15.71 -18.99 -22.95
N HIS A 63 14.38 -18.88 -23.04
CA HIS A 63 13.63 -18.34 -24.20
C HIS A 63 13.13 -16.90 -23.93
N PRO A 64 12.61 -16.15 -24.94
CA PRO A 64 12.12 -14.77 -24.76
C PRO A 64 10.83 -14.66 -23.91
N THR A 65 10.58 -15.64 -23.03
CA THR A 65 9.53 -15.69 -22.02
C THR A 65 9.47 -14.44 -21.15
N THR A 66 10.58 -13.72 -21.03
CA THR A 66 10.65 -12.48 -20.25
C THR A 66 9.76 -11.38 -20.85
N LEU A 67 9.77 -11.18 -22.17
CA LEU A 67 8.96 -10.11 -22.78
C LEU A 67 7.47 -10.44 -22.74
N GLU A 68 7.08 -11.68 -23.00
CA GLU A 68 5.70 -12.13 -22.88
C GLU A 68 5.19 -12.07 -21.43
N PHE A 69 6.02 -12.51 -20.47
CA PHE A 69 5.69 -12.41 -19.05
C PHE A 69 5.56 -10.95 -18.61
N LEU A 70 6.52 -10.09 -18.96
CA LEU A 70 6.47 -8.66 -18.66
C LEU A 70 5.28 -7.98 -19.33
N GLY A 71 4.98 -8.33 -20.58
CA GLY A 71 3.82 -7.83 -21.33
C GLY A 71 2.50 -8.25 -20.69
N GLY A 72 2.36 -9.53 -20.33
CA GLY A 72 1.17 -10.06 -19.65
C GLY A 72 1.00 -9.47 -18.25
N PHE A 73 2.08 -9.35 -17.48
CA PHE A 73 2.08 -8.69 -16.17
C PHE A 73 1.72 -7.21 -16.29
N GLY A 74 2.33 -6.49 -17.23
CA GLY A 74 2.05 -5.09 -17.51
C GLY A 74 0.59 -4.86 -17.92
N LEU A 75 0.06 -5.71 -18.80
CA LEU A 75 -1.35 -5.69 -19.19
C LEU A 75 -2.28 -5.92 -17.99
N LEU A 76 -1.98 -6.91 -17.16
CA LEU A 76 -2.76 -7.19 -15.94
C LEU A 76 -2.78 -5.99 -15.00
N VAL A 77 -1.62 -5.39 -14.73
CA VAL A 77 -1.50 -4.20 -13.88
C VAL A 77 -2.28 -3.02 -14.48
N ALA A 78 -2.19 -2.80 -15.80
CA ALA A 78 -2.93 -1.75 -16.48
C ALA A 78 -4.46 -1.94 -16.36
N LEU A 79 -4.94 -3.17 -16.50
CA LEU A 79 -6.37 -3.49 -16.31
C LEU A 79 -6.81 -3.26 -14.86
N VAL A 80 -5.98 -3.62 -13.88
CA VAL A 80 -6.26 -3.36 -12.46
C VAL A 80 -6.31 -1.86 -12.19
N ILE A 81 -5.37 -1.07 -12.72
CA ILE A 81 -5.39 0.39 -12.60
C ILE A 81 -6.66 0.97 -13.20
N ALA A 82 -7.04 0.55 -14.40
CA ALA A 82 -8.28 1.02 -15.04
C ALA A 82 -9.52 0.69 -14.21
N LEU A 83 -9.61 -0.52 -13.66
CA LEU A 83 -10.68 -0.91 -12.75
C LEU A 83 -10.67 -0.09 -11.45
N HIS A 84 -9.49 0.14 -10.89
CA HIS A 84 -9.27 0.92 -9.67
C HIS A 84 -9.81 2.34 -9.82
N GLU A 85 -9.40 3.06 -10.87
CA GLU A 85 -9.90 4.40 -11.13
C GLU A 85 -11.40 4.40 -11.44
N ALA A 86 -11.91 3.38 -12.16
CA ALA A 86 -13.35 3.27 -12.42
C ALA A 86 -14.17 3.13 -11.12
N ILE A 87 -13.66 2.39 -10.13
CA ILE A 87 -14.32 2.28 -8.81
C ILE A 87 -14.28 3.62 -8.06
N HIS A 88 -13.17 4.37 -8.12
CA HIS A 88 -13.12 5.74 -7.61
C HIS A 88 -14.22 6.60 -8.26
N GLY A 89 -14.30 6.61 -9.60
CA GLY A 89 -15.28 7.39 -10.32
C GLY A 89 -16.74 6.97 -10.05
N LEU A 90 -17.00 5.68 -9.83
CA LEU A 90 -18.31 5.18 -9.40
C LEU A 90 -18.66 5.69 -7.99
N ALA A 91 -17.71 5.69 -7.06
CA ALA A 91 -17.90 6.25 -5.72
C ALA A 91 -18.17 7.76 -5.77
N MET A 92 -17.43 8.49 -6.61
CA MET A 92 -17.68 9.93 -6.84
C MET A 92 -19.08 10.19 -7.41
N SER A 93 -19.50 9.38 -8.40
CA SER A 93 -20.83 9.45 -9.02
C SER A 93 -21.96 9.18 -8.02
N ALA A 94 -21.76 8.23 -7.09
CA ALA A 94 -22.71 7.95 -6.02
C ALA A 94 -22.93 9.16 -5.07
N PHE A 95 -21.97 10.09 -5.01
CA PHE A 95 -22.08 11.36 -4.28
C PHE A 95 -22.49 12.55 -5.15
N GLY A 96 -23.01 12.28 -6.35
CA GLY A 96 -23.52 13.31 -7.27
C GLY A 96 -22.42 14.13 -7.94
N ARG A 97 -21.22 13.58 -8.09
CA ARG A 97 -20.10 14.21 -8.80
C ARG A 97 -19.90 13.62 -10.18
N GLU A 98 -19.36 14.44 -11.08
CA GLU A 98 -19.03 14.02 -12.43
C GLU A 98 -17.54 13.63 -12.47
N PRO A 99 -17.21 12.33 -12.53
CA PRO A 99 -15.82 11.89 -12.55
C PRO A 99 -15.18 12.18 -13.91
N THR A 100 -13.94 12.65 -13.85
CA THR A 100 -13.04 12.84 -14.98
C THR A 100 -11.84 11.93 -14.78
N TYR A 101 -11.32 11.36 -15.87
CA TYR A 101 -10.21 10.42 -15.82
C TYR A 101 -9.02 10.99 -16.57
N GLY A 102 -7.82 10.75 -16.04
CA GLY A 102 -6.59 11.16 -16.68
C GLY A 102 -5.47 10.14 -16.48
N PHE A 103 -4.41 10.34 -17.26
CA PHE A 103 -3.15 9.62 -17.13
C PHE A 103 -2.02 10.64 -17.00
N GLY A 104 -0.99 10.29 -16.24
CA GLY A 104 0.18 11.14 -16.07
C GLY A 104 1.43 10.33 -15.74
N LEU A 105 2.57 11.00 -15.76
CA LEU A 105 3.78 10.49 -15.13
C LEU A 105 3.94 11.13 -13.75
N SER A 106 4.20 10.29 -12.75
CA SER A 106 4.63 10.74 -11.43
C SER A 106 5.97 11.46 -11.54
N HIS A 107 6.36 12.16 -10.48
CA HIS A 107 7.66 12.84 -10.42
C HIS A 107 8.88 11.91 -10.55
N VAL A 108 8.67 10.59 -10.56
CA VAL A 108 9.71 9.55 -10.68
C VAL A 108 9.50 8.69 -11.94
N ILE A 109 8.83 9.22 -12.98
CA ILE A 109 8.64 8.54 -14.29
C ILE A 109 7.80 7.24 -14.18
N VAL A 110 7.07 7.05 -13.07
CA VAL A 110 6.08 5.96 -12.97
C VAL A 110 4.75 6.44 -13.56
N PRO A 111 4.19 5.79 -14.59
CA PRO A 111 2.86 6.10 -15.10
C PRO A 111 1.83 5.88 -13.99
N TYR A 112 0.87 6.80 -13.89
CA TYR A 112 -0.28 6.66 -13.01
C TYR A 112 -1.55 7.09 -13.76
N ALA A 113 -2.67 6.51 -13.39
CA ALA A 113 -3.99 7.01 -13.76
C ALA A 113 -4.62 7.68 -12.53
N TYR A 114 -5.61 8.52 -12.76
CA TYR A 114 -6.37 9.14 -11.67
C TYR A 114 -7.81 9.40 -12.10
N ALA A 115 -8.72 9.28 -11.14
CA ALA A 115 -10.05 9.85 -11.18
C ALA A 115 -10.07 11.17 -10.38
N ASP A 116 -10.70 12.20 -10.93
CA ASP A 116 -10.90 13.50 -10.28
C ASP A 116 -12.33 13.99 -10.54
N SER A 117 -12.79 15.00 -9.80
CA SER A 117 -14.13 15.55 -9.98
C SER A 117 -14.19 16.99 -9.50
N ASP A 118 -15.10 17.77 -10.06
CA ASP A 118 -15.33 19.14 -9.61
C ASP A 118 -16.03 19.21 -8.22
N GLY A 119 -15.59 20.18 -7.41
CA GLY A 119 -16.21 20.58 -6.15
C GLY A 119 -15.65 19.92 -4.87
N GLY A 120 -16.09 20.38 -3.71
CA GLY A 120 -15.56 19.93 -2.41
C GLY A 120 -16.39 18.83 -1.73
N TYR A 121 -15.76 17.76 -1.28
CA TYR A 121 -16.36 16.66 -0.52
C TYR A 121 -16.50 16.97 0.97
N THR A 122 -17.43 16.29 1.66
CA THR A 122 -17.32 16.13 3.11
C THR A 122 -16.18 15.16 3.44
N ARG A 123 -15.70 15.18 4.68
CA ARG A 123 -14.70 14.22 5.17
C ARG A 123 -15.08 12.77 4.83
N ASP A 124 -16.29 12.35 5.18
CA ASP A 124 -16.68 10.95 5.08
C ASP A 124 -16.97 10.51 3.64
N GLN A 125 -17.46 11.42 2.80
CA GLN A 125 -17.56 11.15 1.35
C GLN A 125 -16.18 10.93 0.74
N MET A 126 -15.20 11.77 1.09
CA MET A 126 -13.84 11.58 0.59
C MET A 126 -13.21 10.29 1.13
N LEU A 127 -13.42 9.94 2.40
CA LEU A 127 -12.99 8.63 2.93
C LEU A 127 -13.62 7.47 2.16
N ALA A 128 -14.92 7.55 1.84
CA ALA A 128 -15.59 6.52 1.07
C ALA A 128 -15.03 6.39 -0.34
N VAL A 129 -14.74 7.51 -1.03
CA VAL A 129 -14.07 7.49 -2.34
C VAL A 129 -12.69 6.83 -2.22
N LEU A 130 -11.83 7.30 -1.31
CA LEU A 130 -10.47 6.79 -1.15
C LEU A 130 -10.42 5.29 -0.83
N LEU A 131 -11.34 4.80 0.00
CA LEU A 131 -11.34 3.40 0.40
C LEU A 131 -12.11 2.50 -0.56
N ALA A 132 -12.84 3.05 -1.53
CA ALA A 132 -13.72 2.26 -2.41
C ALA A 132 -12.95 1.19 -3.21
N PRO A 133 -11.80 1.47 -3.86
CA PRO A 133 -11.13 0.44 -4.64
C PRO A 133 -10.49 -0.65 -3.78
N VAL A 134 -9.81 -0.28 -2.68
CA VAL A 134 -9.18 -1.29 -1.81
C VAL A 134 -10.23 -2.20 -1.19
N ILE A 135 -11.37 -1.67 -0.75
CA ILE A 135 -12.43 -2.48 -0.15
C ILE A 135 -13.20 -3.26 -1.23
N GLY A 136 -13.68 -2.56 -2.25
CA GLY A 136 -14.56 -3.12 -3.28
C GLY A 136 -13.88 -4.18 -4.14
N ILE A 137 -12.69 -3.87 -4.69
CA ILE A 137 -11.98 -4.81 -5.57
C ILE A 137 -11.44 -5.99 -4.76
N SER A 138 -10.94 -5.78 -3.53
CA SER A 138 -10.49 -6.89 -2.70
C SER A 138 -11.64 -7.80 -2.26
N ALA A 139 -12.78 -7.26 -1.83
CA ALA A 139 -13.94 -8.06 -1.48
C ALA A 139 -14.47 -8.87 -2.67
N LEU A 140 -14.65 -8.21 -3.83
CA LEU A 140 -15.08 -8.87 -5.05
C LEU A 140 -14.06 -9.92 -5.51
N GLY A 141 -12.77 -9.61 -5.50
CA GLY A 141 -11.73 -10.53 -5.93
C GLY A 141 -11.59 -11.74 -5.00
N VAL A 142 -11.78 -11.58 -3.68
CA VAL A 142 -11.84 -12.73 -2.75
C VAL A 142 -13.06 -13.60 -3.02
N LEU A 143 -14.22 -12.99 -3.29
CA LEU A 143 -15.43 -13.72 -3.67
C LEU A 143 -15.22 -14.50 -4.98
N VAL A 144 -14.68 -13.86 -6.02
CA VAL A 144 -14.35 -14.52 -7.28
C VAL A 144 -13.30 -15.62 -7.06
N MET A 145 -12.30 -15.39 -6.20
CA MET A 145 -11.27 -16.38 -5.86
C MET A 145 -11.83 -17.62 -5.17
N SER A 146 -12.94 -17.51 -4.41
CA SER A 146 -13.60 -18.70 -3.84
C SER A 146 -14.23 -19.60 -4.90
N ALA A 147 -14.67 -19.05 -6.03
CA ALA A 147 -15.21 -19.82 -7.16
C ALA A 147 -14.10 -20.24 -8.13
N TYR A 148 -13.10 -19.39 -8.34
CA TYR A 148 -12.00 -19.57 -9.29
C TYR A 148 -10.64 -19.20 -8.66
N PRO A 149 -10.01 -20.13 -7.90
CA PRO A 149 -8.81 -19.84 -7.10
C PRO A 149 -7.53 -19.76 -7.96
N SER A 150 -7.42 -18.71 -8.77
CA SER A 150 -6.31 -18.47 -9.70
C SER A 150 -5.16 -17.66 -9.07
N PRO A 151 -3.88 -18.03 -9.30
CA PRO A 151 -2.72 -17.19 -8.96
C PRO A 151 -2.75 -15.80 -9.63
N VAL A 152 -3.39 -15.67 -10.80
CA VAL A 152 -3.54 -14.37 -11.48
C VAL A 152 -4.37 -13.40 -10.64
N LEU A 153 -5.40 -13.89 -9.94
CA LEU A 153 -6.20 -13.05 -9.03
C LEU A 153 -5.38 -12.60 -7.82
N VAL A 154 -4.46 -13.43 -7.32
CA VAL A 154 -3.55 -13.02 -6.23
C VAL A 154 -2.71 -11.82 -6.69
N VAL A 155 -2.13 -11.88 -7.89
CA VAL A 155 -1.34 -10.77 -8.47
C VAL A 155 -2.21 -9.54 -8.67
N ALA A 156 -3.43 -9.69 -9.21
CA ALA A 156 -4.34 -8.58 -9.44
C ALA A 156 -4.75 -7.88 -8.13
N LEU A 157 -5.10 -8.65 -7.09
CA LEU A 157 -5.47 -8.13 -5.78
C LEU A 157 -4.30 -7.45 -5.07
N ALA A 158 -3.09 -8.01 -5.21
CA ALA A 158 -1.87 -7.42 -4.70
C ALA A 158 -1.57 -6.08 -5.39
N ALA A 159 -1.73 -6.00 -6.71
CA ALA A 159 -1.57 -4.76 -7.47
C ALA A 159 -2.58 -3.70 -7.03
N ASN A 160 -3.86 -4.07 -6.84
CA ASN A 160 -4.88 -3.14 -6.34
C ASN A 160 -4.53 -2.59 -4.95
N ALA A 161 -4.22 -3.48 -4.00
CA ALA A 161 -3.91 -3.08 -2.63
C ALA A 161 -2.62 -2.23 -2.55
N ALA A 162 -1.61 -2.56 -3.38
CA ALA A 162 -0.39 -1.77 -3.51
C ALA A 162 -0.63 -0.39 -4.15
N GLY A 163 -1.49 -0.32 -5.16
CA GLY A 163 -1.91 0.92 -5.80
C GLY A 163 -2.68 1.84 -4.85
N SER A 164 -3.41 1.26 -3.90
CA SER A 164 -4.21 1.98 -2.90
C SER A 164 -3.38 2.63 -1.78
N ILE A 165 -2.05 2.53 -1.78
CA ILE A 165 -1.23 3.06 -0.67
C ILE A 165 -1.31 4.58 -0.57
N GLY A 166 -1.40 5.30 -1.70
CA GLY A 166 -1.66 6.74 -1.70
C GLY A 166 -3.00 7.07 -1.06
N ASP A 167 -4.05 6.31 -1.41
CA ASP A 167 -5.39 6.48 -0.87
C ASP A 167 -5.47 6.20 0.63
N LEU A 168 -4.87 5.09 1.06
CA LEU A 168 -4.79 4.69 2.47
C LEU A 168 -4.01 5.73 3.28
N TRP A 169 -2.91 6.26 2.74
CA TRP A 169 -2.15 7.32 3.36
C TRP A 169 -3.02 8.58 3.54
N MET A 170 -3.73 8.99 2.48
CA MET A 170 -4.59 10.18 2.52
C MET A 170 -5.79 9.99 3.46
N ALA A 171 -6.41 8.82 3.44
CA ALA A 171 -7.46 8.44 4.38
C ALA A 171 -6.95 8.48 5.84
N SER A 172 -5.73 7.98 6.11
CA SER A 172 -5.12 7.98 7.45
C SER A 172 -4.87 9.39 8.01
N ILE A 173 -4.74 10.38 7.13
CA ILE A 173 -4.64 11.78 7.52
C ILE A 173 -6.03 12.34 7.77
N LEU A 174 -6.95 12.13 6.82
CA LEU A 174 -8.30 12.69 6.87
C LEU A 174 -9.09 12.21 8.10
N VAL A 175 -8.86 10.98 8.58
CA VAL A 175 -9.48 10.49 9.81
C VAL A 175 -9.10 11.29 11.07
N ARG A 176 -8.00 12.04 11.05
CA ARG A 176 -7.53 12.87 12.18
C ARG A 176 -8.30 14.18 12.33
N PHE A 177 -9.06 14.56 11.31
CA PHE A 177 -9.90 15.74 11.30
C PHE A 177 -11.33 15.41 11.75
N PRO A 178 -12.05 16.39 12.36
CA PRO A 178 -13.45 16.21 12.70
C PRO A 178 -14.35 16.13 11.46
N GLU A 179 -15.54 15.54 11.59
CA GLU A 179 -16.50 15.33 10.49
C GLU A 179 -16.93 16.63 9.77
N GLY A 180 -16.87 17.76 10.46
CA GLY A 180 -17.25 19.07 9.91
C GLY A 180 -16.26 19.65 8.89
N VAL A 181 -15.10 19.02 8.64
CA VAL A 181 -14.17 19.52 7.61
C VAL A 181 -14.63 19.16 6.20
N ARG A 182 -14.25 20.00 5.26
CA ARG A 182 -14.45 19.79 3.83
C ARG A 182 -13.13 19.53 3.14
N VAL A 183 -13.16 18.68 2.12
CA VAL A 183 -12.01 18.37 1.27
C VAL A 183 -12.27 18.97 -0.10
N GLY A 184 -11.29 19.61 -0.72
CA GLY A 184 -11.45 20.16 -2.06
C GLY A 184 -10.12 20.36 -2.78
N PRO A 185 -10.14 21.01 -3.96
CA PRO A 185 -8.93 21.32 -4.72
C PRO A 185 -8.00 22.23 -3.90
N LEU A 186 -6.72 22.29 -4.28
CA LEU A 186 -5.75 23.18 -3.64
C LEU A 186 -6.14 24.67 -3.81
N PRO A 187 -5.87 25.53 -2.80
CA PRO A 187 -6.21 26.96 -2.87
C PRO A 187 -5.38 27.68 -3.93
N ASP A 188 -4.11 27.30 -4.09
CA ASP A 188 -3.23 27.84 -5.11
C ASP A 188 -3.21 26.89 -6.31
N ARG A 189 -3.82 27.29 -7.43
CA ARG A 189 -3.73 26.60 -8.73
C ARG A 189 -2.32 26.73 -9.33
N ALA A 190 -1.30 26.25 -8.63
CA ALA A 190 0.04 26.13 -9.19
C ALA A 190 0.02 25.11 -10.35
N PRO A 191 0.84 25.28 -11.40
CA PRO A 191 0.87 24.37 -12.57
C PRO A 191 1.17 22.90 -12.19
N ASP A 192 1.85 22.69 -11.08
CA ASP A 192 2.22 21.37 -10.55
C ASP A 192 1.12 20.77 -9.65
N GLY A 193 -0.10 21.34 -9.68
CA GLY A 193 -1.21 21.26 -8.72
C GLY A 193 -1.79 19.86 -8.42
N ARG A 194 -0.97 18.97 -7.86
CA ARG A 194 -1.38 17.63 -7.42
C ARG A 194 -1.59 17.60 -5.91
N GLY A 195 -2.82 17.31 -5.51
CA GLY A 195 -3.23 17.11 -4.12
C GLY A 195 -4.51 17.85 -3.76
N MET A 196 -4.78 17.98 -2.47
CA MET A 196 -6.08 18.49 -1.97
C MET A 196 -5.92 19.41 -0.76
N GLY A 197 -6.87 20.30 -0.56
CA GLY A 197 -6.99 21.13 0.65
C GLY A 197 -8.03 20.56 1.61
N ILE A 198 -7.75 20.63 2.91
CA ILE A 198 -8.75 20.46 3.96
C ILE A 198 -9.15 21.84 4.49
N TYR A 199 -10.46 22.08 4.52
CA TYR A 199 -11.09 23.35 4.84
C TYR A 199 -12.01 23.21 6.06
N GLY A 200 -11.95 24.14 6.99
CA GLY A 200 -12.76 24.11 8.20
C GLY A 200 -12.66 25.40 9.02
N SER A 201 -13.31 25.45 10.17
CA SER A 201 -13.13 26.55 11.12
C SER A 201 -11.78 26.42 11.83
N SER A 202 -11.20 27.52 12.32
CA SER A 202 -9.90 27.49 13.03
C SER A 202 -9.90 26.59 14.28
N ALA A 203 -11.08 26.28 14.83
CA ALA A 203 -11.26 25.34 15.93
C ALA A 203 -11.23 23.85 15.51
N SER A 204 -11.29 23.57 14.20
CA SER A 204 -11.40 22.22 13.60
C SER A 204 -10.05 21.58 13.27
N GLN A 205 -8.96 22.01 13.91
CA GLN A 205 -7.63 21.45 13.67
C GLN A 205 -7.59 19.94 13.94
N GLY A 206 -6.81 19.21 13.13
CA GLY A 206 -6.64 17.77 13.28
C GLY A 206 -6.06 17.42 14.65
N ARG A 207 -6.61 16.38 15.28
CA ARG A 207 -6.17 15.93 16.60
C ARG A 207 -5.27 14.70 16.45
N VAL A 208 -3.97 14.88 16.71
CA VAL A 208 -3.06 13.76 16.90
C VAL A 208 -3.11 13.32 18.37
N THR A 209 -3.76 12.20 18.64
CA THR A 209 -3.86 11.63 20.00
C THR A 209 -2.58 10.88 20.37
N ALA A 210 -2.32 10.69 21.67
CA ALA A 210 -1.21 9.83 22.12
C ALA A 210 -1.31 8.42 21.50
N ARG A 211 -2.53 7.87 21.43
CA ARG A 211 -2.79 6.57 20.79
C ARG A 211 -2.40 6.54 19.31
N SER A 212 -2.70 7.59 18.54
CA SER A 212 -2.34 7.62 17.12
C SER A 212 -0.83 7.81 16.91
N ARG A 213 -0.13 8.51 17.81
CA ARG A 213 1.35 8.57 17.80
C ARG A 213 1.98 7.21 18.09
N LEU A 214 1.52 6.53 19.13
CA LEU A 214 1.99 5.19 19.49
C LEU A 214 1.74 4.18 18.36
N ALA A 215 0.55 4.20 17.76
CA ALA A 215 0.23 3.35 16.62
C ALA A 215 1.12 3.66 15.41
N SER A 216 1.36 4.94 15.10
CA SER A 216 2.26 5.34 14.03
C SER A 216 3.70 4.90 14.29
N ALA A 217 4.19 5.05 15.52
CA ALA A 217 5.52 4.58 15.91
C ALA A 217 5.62 3.07 15.75
N PHE A 218 4.64 2.31 16.25
CA PHE A 218 4.61 0.86 16.09
C PHE A 218 4.68 0.45 14.61
N LEU A 219 3.85 1.06 13.76
CA LEU A 219 3.84 0.77 12.33
C LEU A 219 5.17 1.11 11.66
N VAL A 220 5.78 2.25 11.99
CA VAL A 220 7.11 2.63 11.47
C VAL A 220 8.16 1.60 11.86
N GLY A 221 8.19 1.18 13.13
CA GLY A 221 9.12 0.15 13.61
C GLY A 221 8.89 -1.19 12.92
N ALA A 222 7.64 -1.63 12.80
CA ALA A 222 7.29 -2.89 12.15
C ALA A 222 7.67 -2.92 10.66
N VAL A 223 7.35 -1.85 9.91
CA VAL A 223 7.72 -1.71 8.50
C VAL A 223 9.24 -1.60 8.34
N GLY A 224 9.91 -0.83 9.20
CA GLY A 224 11.37 -0.73 9.22
C GLY A 224 12.04 -2.09 9.41
N THR A 225 11.55 -2.90 10.35
CA THR A 225 12.03 -4.28 10.54
C THR A 225 11.78 -5.16 9.34
N LEU A 226 10.60 -5.09 8.71
CA LEU A 226 10.32 -5.81 7.47
C LEU A 226 11.32 -5.45 6.37
N VAL A 227 11.59 -4.16 6.17
CA VAL A 227 12.57 -3.69 5.17
C VAL A 227 13.96 -4.26 5.45
N LEU A 228 14.42 -4.20 6.70
CA LEU A 228 15.73 -4.74 7.09
C LEU A 228 15.82 -6.25 6.85
N LEU A 229 14.76 -7.01 7.18
CA LEU A 229 14.68 -8.44 6.93
C LEU A 229 14.73 -8.74 5.42
N VAL A 230 13.95 -8.03 4.61
CA VAL A 230 13.93 -8.21 3.15
C VAL A 230 15.30 -7.90 2.54
N VAL A 231 15.93 -6.79 2.93
CA VAL A 231 17.27 -6.42 2.46
C VAL A 231 18.29 -7.48 2.87
N GLY A 232 18.23 -7.98 4.10
CA GLY A 232 19.10 -9.07 4.57
C GLY A 232 18.89 -10.38 3.80
N MET A 233 17.63 -10.77 3.56
CA MET A 233 17.30 -11.96 2.77
C MET A 233 17.81 -11.84 1.33
N VAL A 234 17.58 -10.70 0.66
CA VAL A 234 18.09 -10.46 -0.69
C VAL A 234 19.62 -10.46 -0.70
N GLY A 235 20.27 -9.79 0.26
CA GLY A 235 21.72 -9.73 0.38
C GLY A 235 22.36 -11.12 0.55
N THR A 236 21.77 -11.98 1.39
CA THR A 236 22.26 -13.36 1.60
C THR A 236 22.08 -14.22 0.35
N VAL A 237 20.97 -14.09 -0.39
CA VAL A 237 20.77 -14.76 -1.69
C VAL A 237 21.82 -14.30 -2.71
N LEU A 238 22.03 -13.00 -2.87
CA LEU A 238 23.01 -12.46 -3.80
C LEU A 238 24.44 -12.91 -3.45
N LEU A 239 24.78 -12.92 -2.17
CA LEU A 239 26.08 -13.44 -1.70
C LEU A 239 26.24 -14.93 -2.01
N SER A 240 25.21 -15.74 -1.76
CA SER A 240 25.22 -17.17 -2.09
C SER A 240 25.36 -17.44 -3.59
N LEU A 241 24.70 -16.63 -4.43
CA LEU A 241 24.87 -16.69 -5.89
C LEU A 241 26.30 -16.32 -6.30
N ALA A 242 26.88 -15.27 -5.72
CA ALA A 242 28.24 -14.84 -6.00
C ALA A 242 29.29 -15.88 -5.57
N LEU A 243 29.04 -16.57 -4.46
CA LEU A 243 29.89 -17.67 -3.97
C LEU A 243 29.66 -19.00 -4.71
N GLY A 244 28.68 -19.05 -5.62
CA GLY A 244 28.41 -20.21 -6.47
C GLY A 244 27.56 -21.32 -5.83
N THR A 245 27.12 -21.18 -4.57
CA THR A 245 26.22 -22.16 -3.95
C THR A 245 24.80 -22.01 -4.49
N GLY A 246 24.34 -20.76 -4.65
CA GLY A 246 23.01 -20.41 -5.14
C GLY A 246 21.85 -20.97 -4.31
N THR A 247 22.10 -21.45 -3.09
CA THR A 247 21.09 -21.98 -2.18
C THR A 247 21.34 -21.42 -0.79
N VAL A 248 20.29 -20.90 -0.16
CA VAL A 248 20.30 -20.29 1.17
C VAL A 248 19.12 -20.81 1.95
N VAL A 249 19.36 -21.31 3.15
CA VAL A 249 18.32 -21.65 4.13
C VAL A 249 18.66 -20.94 5.42
N VAL A 250 17.74 -20.10 5.89
CA VAL A 250 17.82 -19.41 7.18
C VAL A 250 16.62 -19.84 7.99
N GLY A 251 16.84 -20.63 9.03
CA GLY A 251 15.75 -21.30 9.72
C GLY A 251 15.88 -22.81 9.76
N ASP A 252 15.07 -23.43 10.61
CA ASP A 252 14.72 -24.85 10.50
C ASP A 252 13.45 -24.96 9.63
N PRO A 253 13.51 -25.54 8.42
CA PRO A 253 12.37 -25.65 7.50
C PRO A 253 11.14 -26.38 8.06
N ASP A 254 11.35 -27.21 9.06
CA ASP A 254 10.29 -28.00 9.72
C ASP A 254 9.98 -27.47 11.13
N GLY A 255 10.73 -26.44 11.58
CA GLY A 255 10.63 -25.84 12.89
C GLY A 255 9.94 -24.47 12.90
N ARG A 256 9.66 -23.97 14.11
CA ARG A 256 8.95 -22.69 14.34
C ARG A 256 9.79 -21.44 14.13
N TRP A 257 11.10 -21.60 13.91
CA TRP A 257 12.04 -20.50 13.66
C TRP A 257 12.47 -20.43 12.18
N PHE A 258 11.73 -21.08 11.28
CA PHE A 258 11.93 -20.93 9.85
C PHE A 258 11.77 -19.47 9.42
N LEU A 259 12.78 -18.87 8.77
CA LEU A 259 12.68 -17.51 8.25
C LEU A 259 12.52 -17.51 6.73
N PHE A 260 13.41 -18.19 6.01
CA PHE A 260 13.44 -18.14 4.56
C PHE A 260 14.29 -19.26 3.96
N ALA A 261 13.89 -19.76 2.79
CA ALA A 261 14.73 -20.61 1.95
C ALA A 261 14.67 -20.16 0.48
N HIS A 262 15.84 -20.11 -0.15
CA HIS A 262 16.07 -19.95 -1.57
C HIS A 262 16.83 -21.18 -2.05
N GLU A 263 16.21 -22.00 -2.89
CA GLU A 263 16.81 -23.24 -3.38
C GLU A 263 16.81 -23.25 -4.91
N ILE A 264 17.98 -23.52 -5.51
CA ILE A 264 18.11 -23.69 -6.94
C ILE A 264 18.21 -25.19 -7.26
N SER A 265 17.18 -25.72 -7.90
CA SER A 265 17.20 -27.06 -8.47
C SER A 265 17.66 -26.99 -9.92
N ARG A 266 18.89 -27.46 -10.17
CA ARG A 266 19.47 -27.54 -11.52
C ARG A 266 18.81 -28.64 -12.37
N GLU A 267 18.38 -29.72 -11.73
CA GLU A 267 17.69 -30.85 -12.38
C GLU A 267 16.33 -30.43 -12.93
N THR A 268 15.49 -29.82 -12.10
CA THR A 268 14.16 -29.35 -12.52
C THR A 268 14.19 -27.95 -13.14
N ARG A 269 15.36 -27.31 -13.23
CA ARG A 269 15.58 -25.93 -13.68
C ARG A 269 14.59 -24.96 -13.02
N GLN A 270 14.52 -24.98 -11.70
CA GLN A 270 13.59 -24.15 -10.92
C GLN A 270 14.28 -23.53 -9.71
N VAL A 271 13.85 -22.32 -9.36
CA VAL A 271 14.14 -21.66 -8.10
C VAL A 271 12.92 -21.80 -7.20
N ARG A 272 13.11 -22.27 -5.97
CA ARG A 272 12.06 -22.35 -4.95
C ARG A 272 12.33 -21.33 -3.86
N LEU A 273 11.32 -20.53 -3.54
CA LEU A 273 11.31 -19.58 -2.45
C LEU A 273 10.30 -20.02 -1.40
N ARG A 274 10.75 -20.19 -0.16
CA ARG A 274 9.88 -20.39 1.00
C ARG A 274 10.09 -19.24 1.97
N ILE A 275 9.00 -18.73 2.53
CA ILE A 275 9.01 -17.60 3.47
C ILE A 275 8.36 -18.06 4.76
N GLY A 276 9.04 -17.87 5.88
CA GLY A 276 8.58 -18.17 7.23
C GLY A 276 7.80 -16.99 7.82
N VAL A 277 6.52 -16.93 7.49
CA VAL A 277 5.65 -15.79 7.80
C VAL A 277 5.50 -15.56 9.29
N GLU A 278 5.40 -16.63 10.07
CA GLU A 278 5.26 -16.55 11.52
C GLU A 278 6.43 -15.78 12.14
N VAL A 279 7.66 -16.11 11.74
CA VAL A 279 8.87 -15.46 12.22
C VAL A 279 8.94 -14.02 11.74
N ILE A 280 8.59 -13.74 10.49
CA ILE A 280 8.55 -12.36 9.96
C ILE A 280 7.55 -11.50 10.74
N LEU A 281 6.32 -11.99 10.96
CA LEU A 281 5.30 -11.26 11.72
C LEU A 281 5.70 -11.07 13.17
N ALA A 282 6.32 -12.07 13.80
CA ALA A 282 6.85 -11.95 15.15
C ALA A 282 7.96 -10.88 15.24
N ALA A 283 8.91 -10.90 14.30
CA ALA A 283 9.99 -9.92 14.22
C ALA A 283 9.46 -8.50 13.95
N MET A 284 8.51 -8.34 13.03
CA MET A 284 7.83 -7.06 12.78
C MET A 284 7.13 -6.54 14.03
N SER A 285 6.42 -7.41 14.76
CA SER A 285 5.71 -7.03 15.99
C SER A 285 6.68 -6.58 17.09
N LEU A 286 7.80 -7.31 17.25
CA LEU A 286 8.85 -6.96 18.19
C LEU A 286 9.53 -5.64 17.82
N GLY A 287 9.88 -5.46 16.55
CA GLY A 287 10.48 -4.22 16.04
C GLY A 287 9.58 -3.01 16.22
N GLY A 288 8.28 -3.17 15.95
CA GLY A 288 7.27 -2.15 16.22
C GLY A 288 7.19 -1.78 17.70
N ALA A 289 7.16 -2.77 18.58
CA ALA A 289 7.14 -2.55 20.03
C ALA A 289 8.40 -1.82 20.53
N LEU A 290 9.59 -2.29 20.11
CA LEU A 290 10.87 -1.68 20.49
C LEU A 290 10.97 -0.23 20.00
N TRP A 291 10.57 0.05 18.77
CA TRP A 291 10.57 1.42 18.23
C TRP A 291 9.61 2.33 19.00
N THR A 292 8.43 1.82 19.33
CA THR A 292 7.43 2.57 20.11
C THR A 292 7.95 2.92 21.50
N VAL A 293 8.60 1.98 22.20
CA VAL A 293 9.24 2.24 23.50
C VAL A 293 10.38 3.24 23.37
N THR A 294 11.20 3.13 22.31
CA THR A 294 12.34 4.02 22.09
C THR A 294 11.88 5.46 21.85
N VAL A 295 10.93 5.66 20.94
CA VAL A 295 10.40 7.01 20.62
C VAL A 295 9.55 7.56 21.78
N GLY A 296 8.67 6.74 22.37
CA GLY A 296 7.85 7.14 23.50
C GLY A 296 8.65 7.45 24.76
N GLY A 297 9.72 6.71 25.01
CA GLY A 297 10.66 6.96 26.12
C GLY A 297 11.43 8.27 25.93
N VAL A 298 11.82 8.60 24.71
CA VAL A 298 12.46 9.89 24.38
C VAL A 298 11.50 11.07 24.56
N GLU A 299 10.20 10.91 24.28
CA GLU A 299 9.19 11.95 24.51
C GLU A 299 8.95 12.20 26.01
N LEU A 300 8.90 11.15 26.84
CA LEU A 300 8.76 11.26 28.30
C LEU A 300 9.97 11.91 28.98
N LEU A 301 11.16 11.78 28.41
CA LEU A 301 12.38 12.45 28.90
C LEU A 301 12.48 13.92 28.47
N ARG A 302 11.62 14.38 27.55
CA ARG A 302 11.58 15.76 27.04
C ARG A 302 10.41 16.59 27.58
N SER A 303 9.49 15.98 28.33
CA SER A 303 8.38 16.63 29.06
C SER A 303 8.72 16.84 30.53
#